data_AF-A0A517LM01-F1
#
_entry.id   AF-A0A517LM01-F1
#
_cell.length_a   1.000
_cell.length_b   1.000
_cell.length_c   1.000
_cell.angle_alpha   90.00
_cell.angle_beta   90.00
_cell.angle_gamma   90.00
#
_symmetry.space_group_name_H-M   'P 1'
#
loop_
_entity.id
_entity.type
_entity.pdbx_description
1 polymer ?
#
loop_
_entity_poly.entity_id
_entity_poly.type
_entity_poly.pdbx_seq_one_letter_code
_entity_poly.pdbx_strand_id
1 'polypeptide(L)'
;MDALAMPQSVSSAVSQVVEQYSKSRNVIVQQYHTYLVPLTAKDPASVTINSKTILIAHPPAVDLGNLYILPIELLQDVCVHLDLRSLANMRAVNRQMSKVVSSIPQYQAIANQPLTILKSLLSVEPGKKVTCHMLYNKLKDQACETCGDYGSHLYLLKFRRICYMCFLFR
;
A
#
# COMPACT_ATOMS: atom_id res chain seq x y z
N MET A 1 -7.30 7.78 37.81
CA MET A 1 -6.39 7.74 36.65
C MET A 1 -7.19 7.15 35.52
N ASP A 2 -7.99 8.03 34.95
CA ASP A 2 -9.15 7.70 34.15
C ASP A 2 -8.74 7.33 32.72
N ALA A 3 -9.12 6.13 32.32
CA ALA A 3 -9.09 5.71 30.94
C ALA A 3 -10.09 6.57 30.16
N LEU A 4 -9.58 7.57 29.44
CA LEU A 4 -10.37 8.33 28.47
C LEU A 4 -10.77 7.39 27.33
N ALA A 5 -11.98 6.85 27.46
CA ALA A 5 -12.67 6.12 26.42
C ALA A 5 -12.76 7.00 25.16
N MET A 6 -12.10 6.56 24.08
CA MET A 6 -12.33 7.10 22.74
C MET A 6 -13.80 6.85 22.36
N PRO A 7 -14.56 7.87 21.92
CA PRO A 7 -15.96 7.70 21.59
C PRO A 7 -16.10 6.87 20.30
N GLN A 8 -16.64 5.66 20.42
CA GLN A 8 -17.02 4.78 19.30
C GLN A 8 -18.18 5.33 18.44
N SER A 9 -18.64 6.57 18.67
CA SER A 9 -19.78 7.18 17.97
C SER A 9 -19.41 7.94 16.69
N VAL A 10 -18.13 8.23 16.44
CA VAL A 10 -17.69 9.01 15.26
C VAL A 10 -17.77 8.19 13.96
N SER A 11 -17.81 6.85 14.04
CA SER A 11 -17.81 5.97 12.88
C SER A 11 -19.14 5.96 12.10
N SER A 12 -20.28 6.10 12.77
CA SER A 12 -21.60 5.96 12.13
C SER A 12 -21.98 7.19 11.32
N ALA A 13 -21.83 8.39 11.91
CA ALA A 13 -22.16 9.65 11.24
C ALA A 13 -21.25 9.93 10.04
N VAL A 14 -19.95 9.61 10.14
CA VAL A 14 -19.02 9.73 9.02
C VAL A 14 -19.40 8.76 7.89
N SER A 15 -19.80 7.52 8.22
CA SER A 15 -20.24 6.54 7.23
C SER A 15 -21.53 6.95 6.52
N GLN A 16 -22.49 7.54 7.25
CA GLN A 16 -23.73 8.06 6.67
C GLN A 16 -23.48 9.27 5.76
N VAL A 17 -22.59 10.18 6.15
CA VAL A 17 -22.18 11.31 5.30
C VAL A 17 -21.46 10.81 4.05
N VAL A 18 -20.55 9.84 4.17
CA VAL A 18 -19.86 9.19 3.03
C VAL A 18 -20.86 8.57 2.07
N GLU A 19 -21.88 7.86 2.57
CA GLU A 19 -22.90 7.21 1.74
C GLU A 19 -23.91 8.20 1.13
N GLN A 20 -24.18 9.30 1.81
CA GLN A 20 -25.00 10.39 1.27
C GLN A 20 -24.25 11.16 0.17
N TYR A 21 -22.95 11.38 0.32
CA TYR A 21 -22.12 12.05 -0.70
C TYR A 21 -21.79 11.15 -1.89
N SER A 22 -21.63 9.84 -1.69
CA SER A 22 -21.45 8.89 -2.80
C SER A 22 -22.67 8.84 -3.74
N LYS A 23 -23.86 9.17 -3.23
CA LYS A 23 -25.11 9.32 -3.98
C LYS A 23 -25.33 10.73 -4.56
N SER A 24 -24.43 11.69 -4.29
CA SER A 24 -24.54 13.08 -4.76
C SER A 24 -24.09 13.24 -6.22
N ARG A 25 -24.81 14.08 -6.99
CA ARG A 25 -24.54 14.40 -8.42
C ARG A 25 -23.38 15.41 -8.62
N ASN A 26 -22.45 15.49 -7.68
CA ASN A 26 -21.34 16.44 -7.80
C ASN A 26 -20.29 15.87 -8.78
N VAL A 27 -20.30 16.37 -10.03
CA VAL A 27 -19.53 15.82 -11.16
C VAL A 27 -18.02 15.79 -10.88
N ILE A 28 -17.51 16.78 -10.14
CA ILE A 28 -16.09 16.85 -9.74
C ILE A 28 -15.74 15.68 -8.81
N VAL A 29 -16.57 15.42 -7.79
CA VAL A 29 -16.34 14.34 -6.83
C VAL A 29 -16.39 12.97 -7.51
N GLN A 30 -17.33 12.76 -8.45
CA GLN A 30 -17.45 11.50 -9.19
C GLN A 30 -16.24 11.22 -10.09
N GLN A 31 -15.72 12.24 -10.78
CA GLN A 31 -14.54 12.09 -11.64
C GLN A 31 -13.29 11.71 -10.84
N TYR A 32 -13.13 12.25 -9.63
CA TYR A 32 -11.94 12.00 -8.82
C TYR A 32 -12.06 10.80 -7.86
N HIS A 33 -13.27 10.27 -7.63
CA HIS A 33 -13.50 9.10 -6.77
C HIS A 33 -12.73 7.85 -7.26
N THR A 34 -12.52 7.70 -8.56
CA THR A 34 -11.72 6.60 -9.13
C THR A 34 -10.25 6.63 -8.68
N TYR A 35 -9.74 7.80 -8.28
CA TYR A 35 -8.36 7.97 -7.78
C TYR A 35 -8.26 7.92 -6.25
N LEU A 36 -9.36 7.65 -5.55
CA LEU A 36 -9.37 7.39 -4.13
C LEU A 36 -9.42 5.90 -3.87
N VAL A 37 -8.43 5.41 -3.14
CA VAL A 37 -8.38 4.03 -2.72
C VAL A 37 -8.62 3.97 -1.22
N PRO A 38 -9.66 3.28 -0.74
CA PRO A 38 -9.84 3.08 0.68
C PRO A 38 -8.66 2.27 1.22
N LEU A 39 -7.99 2.81 2.23
CA LEU A 39 -7.03 2.08 3.04
C LEU A 39 -7.87 1.36 4.09
N THR A 40 -8.25 0.11 3.80
CA THR A 40 -9.03 -0.70 4.73
C THR A 40 -8.34 -0.68 6.09
N ALA A 41 -9.05 -0.21 7.13
CA ALA A 41 -8.60 -0.43 8.49
C ALA A 41 -8.39 -1.94 8.63
N LYS A 42 -7.21 -2.33 9.11
CA LYS A 42 -6.81 -3.72 9.23
C LYS A 42 -7.88 -4.46 10.04
N ASP A 43 -8.80 -5.16 9.36
CA ASP A 43 -9.55 -6.21 10.03
C ASP A 43 -8.50 -7.23 10.51
N PRO A 44 -8.46 -7.58 11.81
CA PRO A 44 -7.55 -8.60 12.32
C PRO A 44 -7.80 -9.98 11.68
N ALA A 45 -8.93 -10.14 10.97
CA ALA A 45 -9.18 -11.22 10.04
C ALA A 45 -8.40 -11.00 8.73
N SER A 46 -7.08 -11.10 8.88
CA SER A 46 -6.11 -11.26 7.80
C SER A 46 -6.70 -12.12 6.69
N VAL A 47 -6.87 -11.56 5.48
CA VAL A 47 -6.93 -12.36 4.26
C VAL A 47 -5.56 -13.04 4.17
N THR A 48 -5.49 -14.19 4.84
CA THR A 48 -4.43 -15.15 4.67
C THR A 48 -4.61 -15.62 3.26
N ILE A 49 -3.87 -15.04 2.31
CA ILE A 49 -3.62 -15.74 1.07
C ILE A 49 -2.75 -16.92 1.49
N ASN A 50 -3.41 -17.99 1.95
CA ASN A 50 -2.84 -19.30 2.13
C ASN A 50 -2.52 -19.80 0.71
N SER A 51 -1.45 -19.27 0.15
CA SER A 51 -0.78 -19.83 -1.00
C SER A 51 -0.05 -21.08 -0.50
N LYS A 52 -0.81 -22.08 -0.05
CA LYS A 52 -0.28 -23.44 0.10
C LYS A 52 -0.20 -24.06 -1.28
N THR A 53 0.49 -23.40 -2.20
CA THR A 53 1.06 -24.09 -3.33
C THR A 53 2.28 -24.79 -2.76
N ILE A 54 2.15 -26.09 -2.48
CA ILE A 54 3.30 -26.97 -2.32
C ILE A 54 3.96 -27.01 -3.71
N LEU A 55 4.70 -25.96 -4.05
CA LEU A 55 5.73 -26.07 -5.05
C LEU A 55 6.84 -26.82 -4.35
N ILE A 56 7.21 -27.98 -4.88
CA ILE A 56 8.48 -28.61 -4.61
C ILE A 56 9.53 -27.56 -5.03
N ALA A 57 9.93 -26.72 -4.08
CA ALA A 57 10.77 -25.57 -4.32
C ALA A 57 12.19 -26.11 -4.41
N HIS A 58 12.58 -26.55 -5.60
CA HIS A 58 13.98 -26.79 -5.87
C HIS A 58 14.77 -25.54 -5.48
N PRO A 59 15.89 -25.69 -4.75
CA PRO A 59 16.77 -24.56 -4.48
C PRO A 59 17.12 -23.91 -5.84
N PRO A 60 17.14 -22.57 -5.90
CA PRO A 60 17.40 -21.86 -7.14
C PRO A 60 18.71 -22.38 -7.73
N ALA A 61 18.64 -22.98 -8.92
CA ALA A 61 19.79 -23.57 -9.60
C ALA A 61 20.77 -22.49 -10.11
N VAL A 62 20.31 -21.23 -10.15
CA VAL A 62 21.09 -20.08 -10.62
C VAL A 62 21.21 -19.09 -9.46
N ASP A 63 22.44 -18.68 -9.19
CA ASP A 63 22.79 -17.68 -8.20
C ASP A 63 22.35 -16.25 -8.65
N LEU A 64 22.62 -15.23 -7.86
CA LEU A 64 22.37 -13.81 -8.17
C LEU A 64 23.22 -13.28 -9.35
N GLY A 65 24.08 -14.12 -9.93
CA GLY A 65 25.00 -13.74 -10.99
C GLY A 65 25.98 -12.67 -10.49
N ASN A 66 26.19 -11.61 -11.27
CA ASN A 66 27.10 -10.52 -10.88
C ASN A 66 26.63 -9.76 -9.63
N LEU A 67 25.34 -9.85 -9.26
CA LEU A 67 24.82 -9.22 -8.04
C LEU A 67 25.26 -9.95 -6.76
N TYR A 68 25.80 -11.17 -6.87
CA TYR A 68 26.34 -11.90 -5.72
C TYR A 68 27.54 -11.18 -5.07
N ILE A 69 28.22 -10.29 -5.79
CA ILE A 69 29.32 -9.49 -5.23
C ILE A 69 28.85 -8.51 -4.15
N LEU A 70 27.54 -8.19 -4.13
CA LEU A 70 26.96 -7.29 -3.16
C LEU A 70 26.51 -8.08 -1.92
N PRO A 71 26.86 -7.61 -0.71
CA PRO A 71 26.23 -8.08 0.52
C PRO A 71 24.70 -8.00 0.43
N ILE A 72 24.02 -8.96 1.09
CA ILE A 72 22.56 -9.07 1.04
C ILE A 72 21.87 -7.82 1.55
N GLU A 73 22.46 -7.14 2.52
CA GLU A 73 21.96 -5.90 3.12
C GLU A 73 21.91 -4.78 2.08
N LEU A 74 22.96 -4.66 1.25
CA LEU A 74 23.01 -3.66 0.18
C LEU A 74 22.01 -3.99 -0.93
N LEU A 75 21.84 -5.27 -1.26
CA LEU A 75 20.82 -5.69 -2.22
C LEU A 75 19.41 -5.35 -1.74
N GLN A 76 19.13 -5.60 -0.46
CA GLN A 76 17.85 -5.26 0.15
C GLN A 76 17.62 -3.74 0.17
N ASP A 77 18.64 -2.96 0.51
CA ASP A 77 18.57 -1.49 0.53
C ASP A 77 18.27 -0.92 -0.87
N VAL A 78 19.00 -1.38 -1.88
CA VAL A 78 18.73 -1.05 -3.29
C VAL A 78 17.28 -1.39 -3.64
N CYS A 79 16.81 -2.59 -3.29
CA CYS A 79 15.44 -3.01 -3.54
C CYS A 79 14.38 -2.12 -2.87
N VAL A 80 14.64 -1.62 -1.66
CA VAL A 80 13.72 -0.72 -0.94
C VAL A 80 13.59 0.64 -1.65
N HIS A 81 14.65 1.08 -2.33
CA HIS A 81 14.68 2.34 -3.07
C HIS A 81 14.19 2.24 -4.53
N LEU A 82 13.93 1.04 -5.04
CA LEU A 82 13.34 0.85 -6.36
C LEU A 82 11.85 1.14 -6.40
N ASP A 83 11.37 1.57 -7.56
CA ASP A 83 9.94 1.65 -7.85
C ASP A 83 9.30 0.26 -7.85
N LEU A 84 8.00 0.21 -7.54
CA LEU A 84 7.28 -1.05 -7.39
C LEU A 84 7.26 -1.91 -8.66
N ARG A 85 7.35 -1.30 -9.86
CA ARG A 85 7.38 -2.02 -11.13
C ARG A 85 8.75 -2.64 -11.38
N SER A 86 9.82 -1.88 -11.18
CA SER A 86 11.20 -2.35 -11.22
C SER A 86 11.42 -3.48 -10.22
N LEU A 87 10.88 -3.35 -9.00
CA LEU A 87 10.95 -4.39 -7.98
C LEU A 87 10.20 -5.67 -8.39
N ALA A 88 9.01 -5.53 -8.99
CA ALA A 88 8.25 -6.68 -9.52
C ALA A 88 9.01 -7.38 -10.68
N ASN A 89 9.63 -6.60 -11.56
CA ASN A 89 10.46 -7.14 -12.65
C ASN A 89 11.68 -7.88 -12.10
N MET A 90 12.39 -7.30 -11.13
CA MET A 90 13.54 -7.95 -10.47
C MET A 90 13.16 -9.26 -9.78
N ARG A 91 11.96 -9.31 -9.20
CA ARG A 91 11.42 -10.54 -8.61
C ARG A 91 11.13 -11.62 -9.66
N ALA A 92 10.74 -11.23 -10.87
CA ALA A 92 10.38 -12.15 -11.95
C ALA A 92 11.60 -12.76 -12.67
N VAL A 93 12.75 -12.07 -12.69
CA VAL A 93 13.93 -12.52 -13.45
C VAL A 93 14.74 -13.63 -12.78
N ASN A 94 14.79 -13.67 -11.44
CA ASN A 94 15.63 -14.63 -10.71
C ASN A 94 14.92 -15.11 -9.44
N ARG A 95 14.84 -16.44 -9.26
CA ARG A 95 14.21 -17.06 -8.07
C ARG A 95 14.93 -16.72 -6.78
N GLN A 96 16.26 -16.61 -6.79
CA GLN A 96 17.04 -16.16 -5.64
C GLN A 96 16.76 -14.69 -5.34
N MET A 97 16.71 -13.83 -6.37
CA MET A 97 16.32 -12.43 -6.18
C MET A 97 14.88 -12.30 -5.66
N SER A 98 13.98 -13.18 -6.08
CA SER A 98 12.62 -13.25 -5.55
C SER A 98 12.59 -13.55 -4.05
N LYS A 99 13.48 -14.41 -3.56
CA LYS A 99 13.66 -14.65 -2.11
C LYS A 99 14.21 -13.43 -1.40
N VAL A 100 15.20 -12.74 -1.98
CA VAL A 100 15.76 -11.50 -1.42
C VAL A 100 14.67 -10.44 -1.28
N VAL A 101 13.94 -10.14 -2.35
CA VAL A 101 12.84 -9.16 -2.31
C VAL A 101 11.76 -9.57 -1.31
N SER A 102 11.41 -10.86 -1.25
CA SER A 102 10.40 -11.37 -0.31
C SER A 102 10.86 -11.35 1.16
N SER A 103 12.17 -11.25 1.42
CA SER A 103 12.71 -11.13 2.78
C SER A 103 12.66 -9.72 3.35
N ILE A 104 12.41 -8.71 2.51
CA ILE A 104 12.35 -7.29 2.90
C ILE A 104 11.05 -7.02 3.69
N PRO A 105 11.11 -6.58 4.96
CA PRO A 105 9.91 -6.34 5.77
C PRO A 105 8.97 -5.28 5.19
N GLN A 106 9.52 -4.21 4.59
CA GLN A 106 8.74 -3.15 3.94
C GLN A 106 7.93 -3.70 2.77
N TYR A 107 8.56 -4.55 1.95
CA TYR A 107 7.89 -5.20 0.84
C TYR A 107 6.82 -6.18 1.32
N GLN A 108 7.07 -6.95 2.38
CA GLN A 108 6.06 -7.84 2.96
C GLN A 108 4.82 -7.08 3.44
N ALA A 109 5.00 -5.94 4.12
CA ALA A 109 3.90 -5.10 4.57
C ALA A 109 3.05 -4.54 3.40
N ILE A 110 3.69 -4.23 2.28
CA ILE A 110 3.03 -3.80 1.04
C ILE A 110 2.34 -4.98 0.34
N ALA A 111 2.99 -6.14 0.26
CA ALA A 111 2.46 -7.34 -0.38
C ALA A 111 1.22 -7.89 0.34
N ASN A 112 1.09 -7.61 1.64
CA ASN A 112 -0.09 -7.94 2.44
C ASN A 112 -1.27 -6.98 2.21
N GLN A 113 -1.09 -5.88 1.47
CA GLN A 113 -2.20 -4.99 1.14
C GLN A 113 -3.14 -5.64 0.11
N PRO A 114 -4.44 -5.28 0.11
CA PRO A 114 -5.36 -5.72 -0.92
C PRO A 114 -4.82 -5.42 -2.33
N LEU A 115 -4.91 -6.40 -3.23
CA LEU A 115 -4.46 -6.27 -4.62
C LEU A 115 -5.07 -5.06 -5.33
N THR A 116 -6.27 -4.63 -4.94
CA THR A 116 -6.93 -3.43 -5.44
C THR A 116 -6.07 -2.18 -5.25
N ILE A 117 -5.39 -2.04 -4.10
CA ILE A 117 -4.51 -0.89 -3.81
C ILE A 117 -3.29 -0.92 -4.72
N LEU A 118 -2.64 -2.07 -4.84
CA LEU A 118 -1.44 -2.21 -5.67
C LEU A 118 -1.75 -2.01 -7.16
N LYS A 119 -2.84 -2.61 -7.65
CA LYS A 119 -3.28 -2.47 -9.05
C LYS A 119 -3.67 -1.04 -9.40
N SER A 120 -4.43 -0.39 -8.54
CA SER A 120 -4.85 0.99 -8.75
C SER A 120 -3.64 1.92 -8.75
N LEU A 121 -2.70 1.75 -7.81
CA LEU A 121 -1.46 2.52 -7.79
C LEU A 121 -0.64 2.34 -9.08
N LEU A 122 -0.40 1.09 -9.50
CA LEU A 122 0.39 0.80 -10.71
C LEU A 122 -0.30 1.23 -12.02
N SER A 123 -1.60 1.49 -11.99
CA SER A 123 -2.38 1.96 -13.14
C SER A 123 -2.25 3.47 -13.38
N VAL A 124 -1.82 4.25 -12.40
CA VAL A 124 -1.72 5.71 -12.51
C VAL A 124 -0.25 6.14 -12.72
N GLU A 125 -0.03 7.15 -13.55
CA GLU A 125 1.28 7.77 -13.85
C GLU A 125 2.19 8.00 -12.61
N PRO A 126 1.71 8.62 -11.51
CA PRO A 126 2.53 8.83 -10.31
C PRO A 126 2.98 7.52 -9.67
N GLY A 127 2.17 6.46 -9.75
CA GLY A 127 2.50 5.14 -9.21
C GLY A 127 3.70 4.48 -9.88
N LYS A 128 4.09 4.92 -11.09
CA LYS A 128 5.32 4.46 -11.75
C LYS A 128 6.60 4.95 -11.04
N LYS A 129 6.52 6.05 -10.28
CA LYS A 129 7.65 6.64 -9.55
C LYS A 129 7.63 6.32 -8.05
N VAL A 130 6.63 5.58 -7.59
CA VAL A 130 6.49 5.24 -6.18
C VAL A 130 7.44 4.10 -5.83
N THR A 131 8.35 4.37 -4.91
CA THR A 131 9.26 3.37 -4.36
C THR A 131 8.61 2.52 -3.29
N CYS A 132 9.18 1.34 -3.05
CA CYS A 132 8.79 0.48 -1.93
C CYS A 132 8.84 1.26 -0.60
N HIS A 133 9.93 2.00 -0.36
CA HIS A 133 10.06 2.85 0.82
C HIS A 133 8.95 3.90 0.95
N MET A 134 8.64 4.62 -0.14
CA MET A 134 7.63 5.67 -0.14
C MET A 134 6.23 5.11 0.19
N LEU A 135 5.84 4.01 -0.46
CA LEU A 135 4.55 3.38 -0.18
C LEU A 135 4.47 2.83 1.24
N TYR A 136 5.54 2.18 1.70
CA TYR A 136 5.60 1.66 3.07
C TYR A 136 5.38 2.77 4.09
N ASN A 137 6.08 3.90 3.95
CA ASN A 137 5.93 5.04 4.86
C ASN A 137 4.52 5.63 4.82
N LYS A 138 3.91 5.77 3.63
CA LYS A 138 2.53 6.26 3.49
C LYS A 138 1.49 5.32 4.11
N LEU A 139 1.71 4.01 4.04
CA LEU A 139 0.82 3.03 4.67
C LEU A 139 1.02 2.96 6.18
N LYS A 140 2.27 3.14 6.63
CA LYS A 140 2.65 3.16 8.05
C LYS A 140 2.08 4.38 8.78
N ASP A 141 2.16 5.56 8.18
CA ASP A 141 1.58 6.78 8.74
C ASP A 141 0.06 6.74 8.61
N GLN A 142 -0.67 6.79 9.74
CA GLN A 142 -2.14 6.74 9.75
C GLN A 142 -2.82 8.10 9.63
N ALA A 143 -2.06 9.18 9.68
CA ALA A 143 -2.59 10.53 9.66
C ALA A 143 -2.93 11.02 8.24
N CYS A 144 -3.87 11.94 8.18
CA CYS A 144 -4.19 12.72 7.00
C CYS A 144 -3.16 13.84 6.88
N GLU A 145 -2.54 13.95 5.71
CA GLU A 145 -1.51 14.97 5.44
C GLU A 145 -2.04 16.42 5.42
N THR A 146 -3.36 16.60 5.47
CA THR A 146 -4.02 17.91 5.42
C THR A 146 -4.49 18.39 6.78
N CYS A 147 -5.07 17.51 7.61
CA CYS A 147 -5.64 17.88 8.92
C CYS A 147 -5.02 17.16 10.12
N GLY A 148 -4.22 16.11 9.90
CA GLY A 148 -3.65 15.29 10.97
C GLY A 148 -4.58 14.20 11.54
N ASP A 149 -5.88 14.24 11.24
CA ASP A 149 -6.83 13.19 11.65
C ASP A 149 -6.59 11.85 10.91
N TYR A 150 -7.37 10.81 11.20
CA TYR A 150 -7.23 9.52 10.53
C TYR A 150 -7.44 9.61 9.00
N GLY A 151 -6.38 9.29 8.24
CA GLY A 151 -6.41 9.24 6.78
C GLY A 151 -6.94 7.90 6.28
N SER A 152 -8.23 7.82 5.99
CA SER A 152 -8.88 6.58 5.54
C SER A 152 -8.63 6.22 4.07
N HIS A 153 -8.09 7.14 3.26
CA HIS A 153 -7.91 6.95 1.82
C HIS A 153 -6.52 7.34 1.36
N LEU A 154 -6.06 6.69 0.29
CA LEU A 154 -4.88 7.09 -0.48
C LEU A 154 -5.35 7.76 -1.77
N TYR A 155 -4.98 9.02 -1.95
CA TYR A 155 -5.22 9.77 -3.17
C TYR A 155 -4.07 9.55 -4.15
N LEU A 156 -4.34 8.78 -5.20
CA LEU A 156 -3.32 8.25 -6.11
C LEU A 156 -2.61 9.32 -6.95
N LEU A 157 -3.31 10.40 -7.33
CA LEU A 157 -2.74 11.44 -8.20
C LEU A 157 -1.64 12.25 -7.51
N LYS A 158 -1.81 12.58 -6.22
CA LYS A 158 -0.80 13.29 -5.42
C LYS A 158 0.03 12.35 -4.55
N PHE A 159 -0.30 11.06 -4.54
CA PHE A 159 0.27 10.06 -3.65
C PHE A 159 0.24 10.49 -2.17
N ARG A 160 -0.94 10.93 -1.72
CA ARG A 160 -1.15 11.44 -0.35
C ARG A 160 -2.19 10.65 0.41
N ARG A 161 -1.96 10.44 1.70
CA ARG A 161 -2.94 9.88 2.61
C ARG A 161 -3.85 10.99 3.12
N ILE A 162 -5.15 10.85 2.89
CA ILE A 162 -6.15 11.87 3.24
C ILE A 162 -7.40 11.25 3.87
N CYS A 163 -8.08 12.01 4.73
CA CYS A 163 -9.41 11.64 5.19
C CYS A 163 -10.45 12.01 4.12
N TYR A 164 -11.60 11.35 4.15
CA TYR A 164 -12.67 11.59 3.18
C TYR A 164 -13.16 13.05 3.20
N MET A 165 -13.23 13.67 4.38
CA MET A 165 -13.63 15.07 4.53
C MET A 165 -12.64 16.04 3.86
N CYS A 166 -11.33 15.83 4.07
CA CYS A 166 -10.31 16.68 3.44
C CYS A 166 -10.27 16.54 1.92
N PHE A 167 -10.73 15.41 1.36
CA PHE A 167 -10.87 15.28 -0.08
C PHE A 167 -12.07 16.06 -0.64
N LEU A 168 -13.18 16.08 0.08
CA LEU A 168 -14.41 16.72 -0.39
C LEU A 168 -14.38 18.25 -0.26
N PHE A 169 -13.74 18.77 0.79
CA PHE A 169 -13.84 20.18 1.17
C PHE A 169 -12.56 20.99 0.94
N ARG A 170 -11.50 20.38 0.38
CA ARG A 170 -10.22 21.07 0.09
C ARG A 170 -9.61 20.62 -1.23
#